data_AF-A0A927XA15-F1
#
_entry.id   AF-A0A927XA15-F1
#
_cell.length_a   1.000
_cell.length_b   1.000
_cell.length_c   1.000
_cell.angle_alpha   90.00
_cell.angle_beta   90.00
_cell.angle_gamma   90.00
#
_symmetry.space_group_name_H-M   'P 1'
#
loop_
_entity.id
_entity.type
_entity.pdbx_description
1 polymer ?
#
loop_
_entity_poly.entity_id
_entity_poly.type
_entity_poly.pdbx_seq_one_letter_code
_entity_poly.pdbx_strand_id
1 'polypeptide(L)'
;MTKNYHGKIPYKYYKDKIRNKHFDSDYFNKIMKHATLNPYLAISLLENYMREYSKDIRAYYALASLLITVGRFTEAKKILDDLEVEYDNNTRYFSLNEGEKGKQFEISLCYIKLRYLMYTEQYDKAYKHMCENESTFIEKKDANVFAQQVFCKKKMGVNHSKDKFDHYILRQIAEYSEDAFLYHIKPHFESCILDPNDDCNQAKPSIFYNNIPFQIIYDEIKKYIPGEKALYRGLFEDTYYFKYDNCGKNDGINTNYFVAKVFHKSNEFITMCPAQGAETLPYIDLNYLKEEEKPRVRRLSQIDKFNQKYGKK
;
A
#
# COMPACT_ATOMS: atom_id res chain seq x y z
N MET A 1 -9.23 9.28 22.65
CA MET A 1 -8.82 8.51 23.85
C MET A 1 -8.58 7.06 23.42
N THR A 2 -7.34 6.76 23.04
CA THR A 2 -6.88 5.44 22.59
C THR A 2 -6.63 4.56 23.81
N LYS A 3 -7.40 3.48 23.97
CA LYS A 3 -7.11 2.47 24.99
C LYS A 3 -5.96 1.60 24.47
N ASN A 4 -4.81 1.69 25.13
CA ASN A 4 -3.66 0.81 24.91
C ASN A 4 -4.06 -0.66 25.08
N TYR A 5 -3.91 -1.46 24.03
CA TYR A 5 -4.06 -2.91 24.11
C TYR A 5 -2.84 -3.47 24.85
N HIS A 6 -3.02 -3.82 26.13
CA HIS A 6 -2.04 -4.53 26.97
C HIS A 6 -2.47 -5.97 27.27
N GLY A 7 -3.31 -6.56 26.41
CA GLY A 7 -3.67 -7.97 26.52
C GLY A 7 -2.53 -8.84 26.01
N LYS A 8 -1.76 -9.46 26.91
CA LYS A 8 -0.95 -10.64 26.57
C LYS A 8 -1.86 -11.64 25.84
N ILE A 9 -1.40 -12.24 24.74
CA ILE A 9 -2.07 -13.41 24.16
C ILE A 9 -2.29 -14.41 25.30
N PRO A 10 -3.53 -14.84 25.58
CA PRO A 10 -3.83 -15.62 26.77
C PRO A 10 -3.12 -16.98 26.70
N TYR A 11 -1.96 -17.03 27.34
CA TYR A 11 -1.10 -18.19 27.52
C TYR A 11 -1.76 -19.12 28.54
N LYS A 12 -2.63 -20.03 28.06
CA LYS A 12 -2.98 -21.22 28.82
C LYS A 12 -3.42 -22.33 27.88
N TYR A 13 -2.54 -23.33 27.82
CA TYR A 13 -2.73 -24.61 27.17
C TYR A 13 -4.16 -25.14 27.29
N TYR A 14 -4.63 -25.59 26.14
CA TYR A 14 -5.78 -26.45 25.92
C TYR A 14 -5.85 -27.60 26.92
N LYS A 15 -6.67 -27.43 27.95
CA LYS A 15 -7.27 -28.55 28.68
C LYS A 15 -8.55 -28.15 29.41
N ASP A 16 -9.37 -27.32 28.77
CA ASP A 16 -10.74 -27.11 29.21
C ASP A 16 -11.69 -27.45 28.05
N LYS A 17 -12.57 -28.43 28.32
CA LYS A 17 -13.73 -28.75 27.48
C LYS A 17 -14.59 -27.49 27.34
N ILE A 18 -14.38 -26.71 26.28
CA ILE A 18 -15.21 -25.54 25.97
C ILE A 18 -15.79 -25.76 24.58
N ARG A 19 -17.12 -25.73 24.52
CA ARG A 19 -17.97 -25.78 23.32
C ARG A 19 -17.25 -25.18 22.12
N ASN A 20 -17.13 -25.94 21.03
CA ASN A 20 -16.71 -25.46 19.71
C ASN A 20 -17.55 -24.25 19.29
N LYS A 21 -17.16 -23.03 19.69
CA LYS A 21 -17.51 -21.85 18.92
C LYS A 21 -16.62 -21.92 17.70
N HIS A 22 -17.15 -22.45 16.61
CA HIS A 22 -16.55 -22.27 15.30
C HIS A 22 -16.27 -20.77 15.12
N PHE A 23 -15.05 -20.41 14.74
CA PHE A 23 -14.70 -19.02 14.43
C PHE A 23 -15.58 -18.53 13.28
N ASP A 24 -16.11 -17.32 13.40
CA ASP A 24 -16.95 -16.72 12.36
C ASP A 24 -16.08 -16.27 11.18
N SER A 25 -15.82 -17.22 10.27
CA SER A 25 -14.99 -17.00 9.10
C SER A 25 -15.63 -16.02 8.11
N ASP A 26 -16.96 -15.92 8.10
CA ASP A 26 -17.67 -14.97 7.23
C ASP A 26 -17.48 -13.55 7.72
N TYR A 27 -17.59 -13.33 9.03
CA TYR A 27 -17.32 -12.03 9.63
C TYR A 27 -15.84 -11.64 9.45
N PHE A 28 -14.90 -12.56 9.71
CA PHE A 28 -13.48 -12.33 9.45
C PHE A 28 -13.22 -11.95 7.99
N ASN A 29 -13.77 -12.69 7.03
CA ASN A 29 -13.61 -12.40 5.60
C ASN A 29 -14.19 -11.04 5.20
N LYS A 30 -15.31 -10.62 5.80
CA LYS A 30 -15.86 -9.26 5.60
C LYS A 30 -14.89 -8.19 6.10
N ILE A 31 -14.27 -8.38 7.26
CA ILE A 31 -13.24 -7.46 7.79
C ILE A 31 -12.07 -7.37 6.81
N MET A 32 -11.60 -8.51 6.28
CA MET A 32 -10.47 -8.54 5.34
C MET A 32 -10.80 -7.86 4.00
N LYS A 33 -12.06 -7.82 3.56
CA LYS A 33 -12.45 -7.01 2.39
C LYS A 33 -12.22 -5.51 2.61
N HIS A 34 -12.33 -5.02 3.85
CA HIS A 34 -12.04 -3.63 4.17
C HIS A 34 -10.54 -3.31 4.28
N ALA A 35 -9.67 -4.31 4.48
CA ALA A 35 -8.22 -4.10 4.68
C ALA A 35 -7.56 -3.28 3.55
N THR A 36 -8.00 -3.47 2.31
CA THR A 36 -7.49 -2.73 1.16
C THR A 36 -8.08 -1.32 1.07
N LEU A 37 -9.39 -1.16 1.27
CA LEU A 37 -10.10 0.10 1.05
C LEU A 37 -10.01 1.07 2.24
N ASN A 38 -10.00 0.53 3.46
CA ASN A 38 -9.94 1.30 4.70
C ASN A 38 -9.23 0.47 5.79
N PRO A 39 -7.88 0.48 5.82
CA PRO A 39 -7.13 -0.32 6.78
C PRO A 39 -7.40 0.10 8.24
N TYR A 40 -7.71 1.37 8.50
CA TYR A 40 -8.04 1.88 9.84
C TYR A 40 -9.36 1.32 10.38
N LEU A 41 -10.39 1.26 9.53
CA LEU A 41 -11.65 0.60 9.86
C LEU A 41 -11.44 -0.90 10.07
N ALA A 42 -10.67 -1.55 9.19
CA ALA A 42 -10.38 -2.97 9.29
C ALA A 42 -9.70 -3.31 10.62
N ILE A 43 -8.73 -2.50 11.08
CA ILE A 43 -8.10 -2.65 12.41
C ILE A 43 -9.16 -2.60 13.52
N SER A 44 -10.03 -1.58 13.50
CA SER A 44 -11.04 -1.40 14.54
C SER A 44 -12.04 -2.56 14.61
N LEU A 45 -12.47 -3.07 13.45
CA LEU A 45 -13.35 -4.23 13.36
C LEU A 45 -12.65 -5.52 13.82
N LEU A 46 -11.38 -5.68 13.47
CA LEU A 46 -10.58 -6.85 13.83
C LEU A 46 -10.31 -6.90 15.34
N GLU A 47 -10.01 -5.75 15.96
CA GLU A 47 -9.89 -5.64 17.43
C GLU A 47 -11.19 -6.05 18.14
N ASN A 48 -12.36 -5.72 17.58
CA ASN A 48 -13.64 -6.18 18.13
C ASN A 48 -13.84 -7.69 17.93
N TYR A 49 -13.56 -8.21 16.74
CA TYR A 49 -13.60 -9.66 16.46
C TYR A 49 -12.72 -10.45 17.46
N MET A 50 -11.52 -9.95 17.75
CA MET A 50 -10.58 -10.59 18.67
C MET A 50 -11.05 -10.61 20.13
N ARG A 51 -11.98 -9.72 20.54
CA ARG A 51 -12.59 -9.81 21.88
C ARG A 51 -13.52 -11.00 22.00
N GLU A 52 -14.20 -11.36 20.91
CA GLU A 52 -15.13 -12.49 20.88
C GLU A 52 -14.43 -13.81 20.55
N TYR A 53 -13.40 -13.76 19.70
CA TYR A 53 -12.65 -14.90 19.18
C TYR A 53 -11.16 -14.77 19.50
N SER A 54 -10.82 -14.56 20.78
CA SER A 54 -9.45 -14.28 21.23
C SER A 54 -8.43 -15.39 20.99
N LYS A 55 -8.89 -16.59 20.61
CA LYS A 55 -8.04 -17.75 20.27
C LYS A 55 -7.84 -17.92 18.76
N ASP A 56 -8.46 -17.08 17.93
CA ASP A 56 -8.29 -17.14 16.48
C ASP A 56 -6.96 -16.47 16.09
N ILE A 57 -5.90 -17.28 15.97
CA ILE A 57 -4.57 -16.80 15.60
C ILE A 57 -4.56 -16.05 14.27
N ARG A 58 -5.57 -16.30 13.41
CA ARG A 58 -5.68 -15.63 12.12
C ARG A 58 -5.90 -14.12 12.25
N ALA A 59 -6.64 -13.72 13.28
CA ALA A 59 -6.90 -12.33 13.56
C ALA A 59 -5.64 -11.58 14.02
N TYR A 60 -4.75 -12.24 14.75
CA TYR A 60 -3.50 -11.62 15.21
C TYR A 60 -2.53 -11.34 14.06
N TYR A 61 -2.36 -12.26 13.10
CA TYR A 61 -1.53 -11.97 11.92
C TYR A 61 -2.13 -10.82 11.10
N ALA A 62 -3.44 -10.82 10.91
CA ALA A 62 -4.11 -9.81 10.10
C ALA A 62 -3.96 -8.44 10.76
N LEU A 63 -4.04 -8.39 12.10
CA LEU A 63 -3.83 -7.18 12.87
C LEU A 63 -2.40 -6.67 12.76
N ALA A 64 -1.39 -7.53 12.96
CA ALA A 64 0.02 -7.14 12.80
C ALA A 64 0.30 -6.59 11.39
N SER A 65 -0.19 -7.27 10.36
CA SER A 65 -0.08 -6.84 8.96
C SER A 65 -0.72 -5.47 8.70
N LEU A 66 -1.91 -5.23 9.25
CA LEU A 66 -2.61 -3.95 9.12
C LEU A 66 -1.93 -2.83 9.91
N LEU A 67 -1.45 -3.11 11.12
CA LEU A 67 -0.70 -2.15 11.93
C LEU A 67 0.58 -1.70 11.22
N ILE A 68 1.32 -2.61 10.58
CA ILE A 68 2.46 -2.25 9.71
C ILE A 68 1.98 -1.34 8.57
N THR A 69 0.88 -1.70 7.92
CA THR A 69 0.32 -0.96 6.77
C THR A 69 0.03 0.50 7.08
N VAL A 70 -0.42 0.79 8.31
CA VAL A 70 -0.72 2.15 8.78
C VAL A 70 0.41 2.78 9.62
N GLY A 71 1.61 2.18 9.64
CA GLY A 71 2.78 2.74 10.31
C GLY A 71 2.81 2.59 11.84
N ARG A 72 1.90 1.79 12.42
CA ARG A 72 1.86 1.51 13.87
C ARG A 72 2.87 0.42 14.26
N PHE A 73 4.15 0.65 13.95
CA PHE A 73 5.21 -0.37 14.05
C PHE A 73 5.44 -0.88 15.48
N THR A 74 5.34 -0.02 16.50
CA THR A 74 5.50 -0.44 17.91
C THR A 74 4.44 -1.44 18.34
N GLU A 75 3.21 -1.26 17.88
CA GLU A 75 2.10 -2.17 18.21
C GLU A 75 2.18 -3.45 17.39
N ALA A 76 2.52 -3.33 16.10
CA ALA A 76 2.80 -4.49 15.26
C ALA A 76 3.90 -5.38 15.86
N LYS A 77 4.97 -4.78 16.39
CA LYS A 77 6.08 -5.50 17.04
C LYS A 77 5.58 -6.36 18.19
N LYS A 78 4.77 -5.80 19.10
CA LYS A 78 4.25 -6.54 20.25
C LYS A 78 3.48 -7.78 19.84
N ILE A 79 2.60 -7.65 18.84
CA ILE A 79 1.81 -8.77 18.33
C ILE A 79 2.70 -9.81 17.66
N LEU A 80 3.71 -9.38 16.90
CA LEU A 80 4.66 -10.29 16.26
C LEU A 80 5.50 -11.06 17.27
N ASP A 81 6.05 -10.38 18.28
CA ASP A 81 6.84 -11.01 19.33
C ASP A 81 5.98 -12.08 20.06
N ASP A 82 4.71 -11.79 20.35
CA ASP A 82 3.79 -12.77 20.96
C ASP A 82 3.47 -13.95 20.02
N LEU A 83 3.31 -13.70 18.72
CA LEU A 83 3.07 -14.75 17.71
C LEU A 83 4.27 -15.68 17.52
N GLU A 84 5.48 -15.14 17.55
CA GLU A 84 6.72 -15.93 17.45
C GLU A 84 6.85 -16.88 18.65
N VAL A 85 6.60 -16.38 19.87
CA VAL A 85 6.57 -17.22 21.07
C VAL A 85 5.53 -18.32 20.92
N GLU A 86 4.31 -18.01 20.47
CA GLU A 86 3.27 -19.03 20.27
C GLU A 86 3.67 -20.09 19.25
N TYR A 87 4.32 -19.69 18.15
CA TYR A 87 4.81 -20.60 17.12
C TYR A 87 5.92 -21.52 17.63
N ASP A 88 6.90 -20.98 18.35
CA ASP A 88 8.03 -21.76 18.91
C ASP A 88 7.56 -22.79 19.95
N ASN A 89 6.53 -22.45 20.74
CA ASN A 89 5.99 -23.36 21.75
C ASN A 89 5.07 -24.44 21.18
N ASN A 90 4.51 -24.22 19.99
CA ASN A 90 3.55 -25.12 19.35
C ASN A 90 4.01 -25.63 17.99
N THR A 91 5.30 -25.53 17.65
CA THR A 91 5.84 -25.90 16.33
C THR A 91 5.48 -27.33 15.95
N ARG A 92 5.48 -28.24 16.93
CA ARG A 92 5.10 -29.64 16.76
C ARG A 92 3.60 -29.85 16.49
N TYR A 93 2.73 -28.95 16.96
CA TYR A 93 1.29 -29.03 16.76
C TYR A 93 0.91 -28.55 15.34
N PHE A 94 1.48 -27.42 14.91
CA PHE A 94 1.26 -26.89 13.55
C PHE A 94 1.79 -27.82 12.46
N SER A 95 2.94 -28.47 12.70
CA SER A 95 3.54 -29.42 11.76
C SER A 95 2.86 -30.79 11.70
N LEU A 96 2.20 -31.25 12.78
CA LEU A 96 1.61 -32.60 12.84
C LEU A 96 0.09 -32.67 12.61
N ASN A 97 -0.68 -31.62 12.92
CA ASN A 97 -2.15 -31.70 12.94
C ASN A 97 -2.87 -30.85 11.88
N GLU A 98 -2.19 -29.90 11.22
CA GLU A 98 -2.88 -28.91 10.36
C GLU A 98 -2.50 -28.95 8.88
N GLY A 99 -1.54 -29.80 8.47
CA GLY A 99 -1.18 -29.99 7.05
C GLY A 99 -0.96 -28.67 6.31
N GLU A 100 -1.77 -28.42 5.27
CA GLU A 100 -1.71 -27.18 4.47
C GLU A 100 -2.00 -25.90 5.25
N LYS A 101 -2.82 -25.94 6.31
CA LYS A 101 -3.18 -24.75 7.10
C LYS A 101 -2.02 -24.28 7.98
N GLY A 102 -1.29 -25.21 8.59
CA GLY A 102 -0.05 -24.91 9.32
C GLY A 102 1.01 -24.29 8.41
N LYS A 103 1.15 -24.83 7.19
CA LYS A 103 2.04 -24.27 6.18
C LYS A 103 1.64 -22.84 5.74
N GLN A 104 0.35 -22.59 5.51
CA GLN A 104 -0.15 -21.24 5.21
C GLN A 104 0.09 -20.25 6.35
N PHE A 105 0.01 -20.71 7.60
CA PHE A 105 0.33 -19.92 8.78
C PHE A 105 1.81 -19.51 8.79
N GLU A 106 2.73 -20.47 8.60
CA GLU A 106 4.17 -20.22 8.52
C GLU A 106 4.52 -19.21 7.43
N ILE A 107 3.98 -19.40 6.22
CA ILE A 107 4.20 -18.48 5.09
C ILE A 107 3.72 -17.05 5.44
N SER A 108 2.58 -16.93 6.13
CA SER A 108 2.02 -15.64 6.52
C SER A 108 2.89 -14.94 7.57
N LEU A 109 3.32 -15.67 8.60
CA LEU A 109 4.19 -15.15 9.65
C LEU A 109 5.54 -14.71 9.07
N CYS A 110 6.17 -15.56 8.24
CA CYS A 110 7.41 -15.24 7.55
C CYS A 110 7.32 -13.95 6.72
N TYR A 111 6.20 -13.74 6.03
CA TYR A 111 5.98 -12.55 5.23
C TYR A 111 5.75 -11.29 6.06
N ILE A 112 4.95 -11.36 7.13
CA ILE A 112 4.69 -10.19 8.00
C ILE A 112 5.97 -9.79 8.74
N LYS A 113 6.76 -10.77 9.20
CA LYS A 113 8.08 -10.53 9.79
C LYS A 113 9.01 -9.82 8.81
N LEU A 114 9.06 -10.27 7.56
CA LEU A 114 9.84 -9.60 6.53
C LEU A 114 9.40 -8.14 6.34
N ARG A 115 8.08 -7.88 6.19
CA ARG A 115 7.54 -6.51 6.10
C ARG A 115 7.96 -5.65 7.29
N TYR A 116 7.83 -6.18 8.49
CA TYR A 116 8.23 -5.47 9.71
C TYR A 116 9.71 -5.10 9.69
N LEU A 117 10.60 -6.05 9.36
CA LEU A 117 12.04 -5.80 9.30
C LEU A 117 12.40 -4.75 8.25
N MET A 118 11.78 -4.82 7.06
CA MET A 118 12.02 -3.88 5.97
C MET A 118 11.60 -2.44 6.33
N TYR A 119 10.39 -2.26 6.86
CA TYR A 119 9.86 -0.93 7.22
C TYR A 119 10.42 -0.37 8.53
N THR A 120 11.13 -1.20 9.31
CA THR A 120 11.92 -0.75 10.47
C THR A 120 13.41 -0.68 10.18
N GLU A 121 13.80 -0.71 8.91
CA GLU A 121 15.18 -0.53 8.42
C GLU A 121 16.19 -1.54 8.95
N GLN A 122 15.73 -2.71 9.39
CA GLN A 122 16.58 -3.84 9.80
C GLN A 122 16.97 -4.68 8.58
N TYR A 123 17.62 -4.05 7.60
CA TYR A 123 17.86 -4.63 6.27
C TYR A 123 18.79 -5.84 6.27
N ASP A 124 19.75 -5.89 7.20
CA ASP A 124 20.63 -7.04 7.42
C ASP A 124 19.81 -8.27 7.86
N LYS A 125 18.92 -8.07 8.85
CA LYS A 125 18.03 -9.11 9.35
C LYS A 125 16.99 -9.50 8.31
N ALA A 126 16.44 -8.54 7.57
CA ALA A 126 15.51 -8.81 6.48
C ALA A 126 16.16 -9.66 5.38
N TYR A 127 17.39 -9.32 4.97
CA TYR A 127 18.14 -10.10 3.99
C TYR A 127 18.41 -11.52 4.48
N LYS A 128 18.92 -11.67 5.70
CA LYS A 128 19.16 -12.98 6.32
C LYS A 128 17.87 -13.80 6.39
N HIS A 129 16.76 -13.20 6.85
CA HIS A 129 15.46 -13.84 6.94
C HIS A 129 14.95 -14.31 5.58
N MET A 130 15.17 -13.55 4.50
CA MET A 130 14.85 -13.99 3.13
C MET A 130 15.69 -15.20 2.69
N CYS A 131 16.99 -15.20 2.97
CA CYS A 131 17.87 -16.32 2.61
C CYS A 131 17.50 -17.60 3.38
N GLU A 132 17.20 -17.50 4.67
CA GLU A 132 16.84 -18.65 5.51
C GLU A 132 15.47 -19.24 5.14
N ASN A 133 14.59 -18.45 4.52
CA ASN A 133 13.22 -18.84 4.17
C ASN A 133 12.97 -18.81 2.65
N GLU A 134 14.01 -19.00 1.83
CA GLU A 134 13.92 -18.86 0.36
C GLU A 134 12.83 -19.75 -0.25
N SER A 135 12.72 -21.00 0.19
CA SER A 135 11.69 -21.95 -0.27
C SER A 135 10.27 -21.44 -0.03
N THR A 136 10.01 -20.83 1.12
CA THR A 136 8.71 -20.25 1.49
C THR A 136 8.31 -19.12 0.54
N PHE A 137 9.27 -18.26 0.15
CA PHE A 137 8.97 -17.15 -0.74
C PHE A 137 8.83 -17.58 -2.21
N ILE A 138 9.58 -18.60 -2.63
CA ILE A 138 9.40 -19.24 -3.95
C ILE A 138 7.99 -19.85 -4.06
N GLU A 139 7.55 -20.57 -3.02
CA GLU A 139 6.22 -21.20 -3.00
C GLU A 139 5.08 -20.17 -3.06
N LYS A 140 5.26 -19.00 -2.44
CA LYS A 140 4.30 -17.90 -2.52
C LYS A 140 4.25 -17.25 -3.91
N LYS A 141 5.12 -17.67 -4.85
CA LYS A 141 5.33 -17.03 -6.15
C LYS A 141 5.55 -15.52 -6.02
N ASP A 142 6.24 -15.10 -4.96
CA ASP A 142 6.57 -13.68 -4.81
C ASP A 142 7.67 -13.35 -5.83
N ALA A 143 7.25 -12.89 -7.01
CA ALA A 143 8.12 -12.56 -8.13
C ALA A 143 9.16 -11.47 -7.79
N ASN A 144 9.06 -10.84 -6.62
CA ASN A 144 9.88 -9.70 -6.23
C ASN A 144 10.92 -10.00 -5.15
N VAL A 145 11.09 -11.25 -4.69
CA VAL A 145 12.09 -11.60 -3.65
C VAL A 145 13.49 -11.14 -4.06
N PHE A 146 13.85 -11.32 -5.32
CA PHE A 146 15.14 -10.87 -5.83
C PHE A 146 15.29 -9.34 -5.76
N ALA A 147 14.24 -8.59 -6.08
CA ALA A 147 14.24 -7.13 -5.94
C ALA A 147 14.36 -6.70 -4.48
N GLN A 148 13.70 -7.40 -3.55
CA GLN A 148 13.80 -7.15 -2.10
C GLN A 148 15.23 -7.38 -1.60
N GLN A 149 15.88 -8.46 -2.05
CA GLN A 149 17.27 -8.76 -1.73
C GLN A 149 18.23 -7.69 -2.25
N VAL A 150 18.06 -7.25 -3.50
CA VAL A 150 18.87 -6.18 -4.11
C VAL A 150 18.66 -4.86 -3.36
N PHE A 151 17.42 -4.56 -2.96
CA PHE A 151 17.10 -3.39 -2.15
C PHE A 151 17.79 -3.42 -0.79
N CYS A 152 17.74 -4.54 -0.07
CA CYS A 152 18.45 -4.70 1.20
C CYS A 152 19.96 -4.50 1.02
N LYS A 153 20.56 -5.12 0.00
CA LYS A 153 21.98 -4.97 -0.34
C LYS A 153 22.34 -3.49 -0.57
N LYS A 154 21.56 -2.80 -1.39
CA LYS A 154 21.72 -1.36 -1.64
C LYS A 154 21.70 -0.55 -0.34
N LYS A 155 20.71 -0.79 0.54
CA LYS A 155 20.60 -0.09 1.84
C LYS A 155 21.72 -0.43 2.83
N MET A 156 22.34 -1.60 2.69
CA MET A 156 23.56 -1.99 3.42
C MET A 156 24.86 -1.46 2.78
N GLY A 157 24.78 -0.63 1.73
CA GLY A 157 25.95 -0.06 1.06
C GLY A 157 26.58 -0.95 -0.02
N VAL A 158 25.98 -2.10 -0.33
CA VAL A 158 26.41 -2.96 -1.43
C VAL A 158 25.82 -2.42 -2.74
N ASN A 159 26.66 -1.73 -3.51
CA ASN A 159 26.25 -1.13 -4.77
C ASN A 159 26.29 -2.14 -5.92
N HIS A 160 25.26 -2.08 -6.77
CA HIS A 160 25.18 -2.79 -8.04
C HIS A 160 25.11 -1.75 -9.16
N SER A 161 25.77 -2.00 -10.30
CA SER A 161 25.52 -1.19 -11.51
C SER A 161 24.13 -1.55 -12.06
N LYS A 162 23.38 -0.55 -12.51
CA LYS A 162 22.08 -0.75 -13.18
C LYS A 162 22.19 -1.61 -14.44
N ASP A 163 23.33 -1.60 -15.14
CA ASP A 163 23.55 -2.37 -16.37
C ASP A 163 23.57 -3.88 -16.14
N LYS A 164 23.59 -4.32 -14.87
CA LYS A 164 23.45 -5.73 -14.50
C LYS A 164 22.00 -6.23 -14.52
N PHE A 165 21.03 -5.35 -14.76
CA PHE A 165 19.62 -5.68 -14.66
C PHE A 165 18.83 -5.20 -15.87
N ASP A 166 18.03 -6.09 -16.45
CA ASP A 166 17.11 -5.73 -17.53
C ASP A 166 15.79 -5.16 -17.01
N HIS A 167 15.36 -5.60 -15.83
CA HIS A 167 14.07 -5.24 -15.26
C HIS A 167 14.07 -3.83 -14.64
N TYR A 168 13.08 -3.01 -14.99
CA TYR A 168 12.96 -1.59 -14.57
C TYR A 168 13.14 -1.39 -13.06
N ILE A 169 12.41 -2.14 -12.22
CA ILE A 169 12.49 -1.97 -10.75
C ILE A 169 13.90 -2.22 -10.21
N LEU A 170 14.60 -3.22 -10.75
CA LEU A 170 15.94 -3.57 -10.29
C LEU A 170 16.95 -2.50 -10.68
N ARG A 171 16.84 -1.94 -11.88
CA ARG A 171 17.65 -0.79 -12.29
C ARG A 171 17.42 0.41 -11.38
N GLN A 172 16.15 0.73 -11.08
CA GLN A 172 15.81 1.85 -10.19
C GLN A 172 16.31 1.64 -8.75
N ILE A 173 16.28 0.41 -8.24
CA ILE A 173 16.88 0.07 -6.94
C ILE A 173 18.41 0.24 -6.99
N ALA A 174 19.05 -0.25 -8.05
CA ALA A 174 20.50 -0.23 -8.19
C ALA A 174 21.06 1.18 -8.34
N GLU A 175 20.45 1.99 -9.20
CA GLU A 175 20.83 3.38 -9.48
C GLU A 175 19.58 4.13 -9.97
N TYR A 176 18.98 4.92 -9.07
CA TYR A 176 17.77 5.67 -9.38
C TYR A 176 18.00 6.66 -10.52
N SER A 177 17.01 6.77 -11.42
CA SER A 177 17.01 7.75 -12.51
C SER A 177 15.62 8.31 -12.68
N GLU A 178 15.50 9.61 -12.44
CA GLU A 178 14.27 10.37 -12.63
C GLU A 178 13.79 10.32 -14.09
N ASP A 179 14.69 10.48 -15.06
CA ASP A 179 14.35 10.36 -16.49
C ASP A 179 13.77 8.98 -16.83
N ALA A 180 14.35 7.90 -16.30
CA ALA A 180 13.84 6.56 -16.51
C ALA A 180 12.50 6.33 -15.79
N PHE A 181 12.25 6.98 -14.65
CA PHE A 181 10.94 7.00 -14.02
C PHE A 181 9.91 7.74 -14.89
N LEU A 182 10.21 8.95 -15.36
CA LEU A 182 9.35 9.74 -16.23
C LEU A 182 9.00 8.97 -17.51
N TYR A 183 9.98 8.30 -18.11
CA TYR A 183 9.77 7.41 -19.26
C TYR A 183 8.87 6.22 -18.91
N HIS A 184 9.06 5.59 -17.74
CA HIS A 184 8.24 4.46 -17.30
C HIS A 184 6.76 4.82 -17.10
N ILE A 185 6.48 6.02 -16.57
CA ILE A 185 5.11 6.46 -16.33
C ILE A 185 4.45 7.11 -17.55
N LYS A 186 5.22 7.50 -18.57
CA LYS A 186 4.73 8.11 -19.81
C LYS A 186 3.51 7.40 -20.43
N PRO A 187 3.43 6.05 -20.49
CA PRO A 187 2.24 5.38 -21.02
C PRO A 187 0.96 5.55 -20.20
N HIS A 188 1.06 5.97 -18.93
CA HIS A 188 -0.10 6.36 -18.12
C HIS A 188 -0.61 7.77 -18.47
N PHE A 189 0.16 8.59 -19.20
CA PHE A 189 -0.23 9.94 -19.63
C PHE A 189 -0.55 10.02 -21.12
N GLU A 190 0.12 9.21 -21.91
CA GLU A 190 -0.01 9.17 -23.35
C GLU A 190 -0.73 7.89 -23.76
N SER A 191 -2.07 7.92 -23.77
CA SER A 191 -2.81 6.90 -24.52
C SER A 191 -2.66 7.19 -26.02
N CYS A 192 -1.54 6.81 -26.60
CA CYS A 192 -1.46 6.68 -28.05
C CYS A 192 -1.70 5.21 -28.40
N ILE A 193 -2.89 4.97 -28.97
CA ILE A 193 -3.14 4.10 -30.12
C ILE A 193 -2.39 2.76 -30.06
N LEU A 194 -3.19 1.70 -29.82
CA LEU A 194 -2.93 0.32 -30.19
C LEU A 194 -2.02 0.24 -31.43
N ASP A 195 -0.72 -0.04 -31.24
CA ASP A 195 0.08 -0.60 -32.32
C ASP A 195 -0.43 -2.04 -32.49
N PRO A 196 -1.08 -2.39 -33.62
CA PRO A 196 -1.63 -3.73 -33.82
C PRO A 196 -0.56 -4.82 -33.78
N ASN A 197 0.72 -4.47 -33.92
CA ASN A 197 1.86 -5.38 -33.93
C ASN A 197 2.65 -5.40 -32.61
N ASP A 198 2.24 -4.62 -31.61
CA ASP A 198 2.84 -4.67 -30.27
C ASP A 198 2.09 -5.74 -29.44
N ASP A 199 2.81 -6.79 -29.02
CA ASP A 199 2.30 -7.85 -28.13
C ASP A 199 1.78 -7.29 -26.78
N CYS A 200 1.97 -5.99 -26.54
CA CYS A 200 1.40 -5.19 -25.46
C CYS A 200 -0.06 -4.73 -25.68
N ASN A 201 -0.84 -5.39 -26.55
CA ASN A 201 -2.26 -5.12 -26.88
C ASN A 201 -3.29 -5.14 -25.71
N GLN A 202 -2.84 -4.89 -24.48
CA GLN A 202 -3.69 -4.72 -23.31
C GLN A 202 -3.95 -3.23 -23.10
N ALA A 203 -5.19 -2.79 -23.33
CA ALA A 203 -5.65 -1.48 -22.87
C ALA A 203 -5.21 -1.30 -21.41
N LYS A 204 -4.31 -0.35 -21.14
CA LYS A 204 -3.84 -0.14 -19.77
C LYS A 204 -5.04 0.29 -18.93
N PRO A 205 -5.28 -0.38 -17.79
CA PRO A 205 -6.48 -0.11 -17.00
C PRO A 205 -6.47 1.31 -16.44
N SER A 206 -5.28 1.88 -16.15
CA SER A 206 -5.16 3.16 -15.45
C SER A 206 -4.39 4.21 -16.26
N ILE A 207 -5.05 5.33 -16.59
CA ILE A 207 -4.57 6.38 -17.51
C ILE A 207 -5.02 7.77 -17.03
N PHE A 208 -4.08 8.70 -16.87
CA PHE A 208 -4.33 10.12 -16.61
C PHE A 208 -4.93 10.82 -17.83
N TYR A 209 -5.70 11.88 -17.61
CA TYR A 209 -6.14 12.71 -18.73
C TYR A 209 -5.02 13.59 -19.26
N ASN A 210 -4.99 13.77 -20.59
CA ASN A 210 -3.94 14.55 -21.29
C ASN A 210 -3.82 16.01 -20.82
N ASN A 211 -4.86 16.56 -20.20
CA ASN A 211 -4.89 17.95 -19.71
C ASN A 211 -4.39 18.08 -18.26
N ILE A 212 -3.96 16.99 -17.62
CA ILE A 212 -3.41 17.07 -16.28
C ILE A 212 -2.06 17.82 -16.32
N PRO A 213 -1.84 18.83 -15.46
CA PRO A 213 -0.56 19.55 -15.40
C PRO A 213 0.48 18.70 -14.66
N PHE A 214 0.92 17.60 -15.31
CA PHE A 214 1.73 16.57 -14.67
C PHE A 214 2.99 17.13 -13.99
N GLN A 215 3.75 18.00 -14.66
CA GLN A 215 4.98 18.55 -14.08
C GLN A 215 4.71 19.34 -12.79
N ILE A 216 3.68 20.19 -12.78
CA ILE A 216 3.27 20.97 -11.59
C ILE A 216 2.86 20.02 -10.46
N ILE A 217 2.05 19.01 -10.76
CA ILE A 217 1.64 18.02 -9.76
C ILE A 217 2.85 17.24 -9.24
N TYR A 218 3.72 16.79 -10.13
CA TYR A 218 4.89 15.98 -9.78
C TYR A 218 5.87 16.75 -8.89
N ASP A 219 6.10 18.03 -9.17
CA ASP A 219 6.92 18.89 -8.32
C ASP A 219 6.23 19.20 -6.98
N GLU A 220 4.90 19.33 -6.96
CA GLU A 220 4.15 19.58 -5.73
C GLU A 220 4.17 18.36 -4.79
N ILE A 221 3.94 17.15 -5.31
CA ILE A 221 3.87 15.94 -4.48
C ILE A 221 5.18 15.61 -3.77
N LYS A 222 6.32 16.00 -4.37
CA LYS A 222 7.66 15.85 -3.75
C LYS A 222 7.76 16.54 -2.39
N LYS A 223 6.98 17.60 -2.14
CA LYS A 223 6.97 18.29 -0.84
C LYS A 223 6.38 17.45 0.30
N TYR A 224 5.60 16.44 -0.04
CA TYR A 224 4.92 15.57 0.91
C TYR A 224 5.59 14.20 1.06
N ILE A 225 6.66 13.95 0.30
CA ILE A 225 7.32 12.64 0.23
C ILE A 225 8.83 12.80 0.52
N PRO A 226 9.38 12.07 1.51
CA PRO A 226 8.68 11.18 2.43
C PRO A 226 7.86 11.95 3.48
N GLY A 227 6.72 11.41 3.92
CA GLY A 227 5.83 12.08 4.87
C GLY A 227 4.85 11.16 5.60
N GLU A 228 4.10 11.72 6.55
CA GLU A 228 3.30 10.96 7.55
C GLU A 228 2.07 10.22 6.99
N LYS A 229 1.63 10.54 5.77
CA LYS A 229 0.41 9.96 5.16
C LYS A 229 0.67 8.67 4.35
N ALA A 230 1.88 8.14 4.40
CA ALA A 230 2.23 6.91 3.68
C ALA A 230 1.43 5.70 4.19
N LEU A 231 1.08 4.79 3.28
CA LEU A 231 0.66 3.44 3.60
C LEU A 231 1.75 2.44 3.17
N TYR A 232 2.13 1.56 4.08
CA TYR A 232 3.25 0.63 3.94
C TYR A 232 2.77 -0.75 3.48
N ARG A 233 2.18 -0.84 2.29
CA ARG A 233 1.46 -2.05 1.82
C ARG A 233 2.36 -3.15 1.29
N GLY A 234 3.50 -2.80 0.71
CA GLY A 234 4.41 -3.74 0.09
C GLY A 234 5.53 -4.16 1.04
N LEU A 235 6.75 -4.15 0.52
CA LEU A 235 7.95 -4.60 1.24
C LEU A 235 9.07 -3.58 1.24
N PHE A 236 9.16 -2.74 0.22
CA PHE A 236 10.20 -1.71 0.13
C PHE A 236 9.65 -0.40 -0.42
N GLU A 237 8.34 -0.32 -0.67
CA GLU A 237 7.68 0.86 -1.20
C GLU A 237 6.73 1.51 -0.20
N ASP A 238 6.72 2.84 -0.20
CA ASP A 238 5.75 3.67 0.49
C ASP A 238 4.68 4.12 -0.52
N THR A 239 3.41 4.01 -0.14
CA THR A 239 2.28 4.35 -1.01
C THR A 239 1.59 5.62 -0.53
N TYR A 240 1.52 6.63 -1.40
CA TYR A 240 0.87 7.90 -1.12
C TYR A 240 -0.33 8.08 -2.06
N TYR A 241 -1.45 8.55 -1.52
CA TYR A 241 -2.64 8.88 -2.30
C TYR A 241 -2.82 10.39 -2.36
N PHE A 242 -3.19 10.87 -3.55
CA PHE A 242 -3.43 12.27 -3.82
C PHE A 242 -4.79 12.42 -4.47
N LYS A 243 -5.50 13.48 -4.09
CA LYS A 243 -6.77 13.86 -4.70
C LYS A 243 -6.53 15.02 -5.66
N TYR A 244 -6.96 14.84 -6.89
CA TYR A 244 -7.01 15.85 -7.92
C TYR A 244 -8.21 15.50 -8.81
N ASP A 245 -9.30 16.25 -8.68
CA ASP A 245 -10.58 15.80 -9.27
C ASP A 245 -10.47 15.68 -10.78
N ASN A 246 -11.09 14.64 -11.34
CA ASN A 246 -10.97 14.28 -12.74
C ASN A 246 -9.50 14.19 -13.19
N CYS A 247 -8.65 13.48 -12.45
CA CYS A 247 -7.25 13.30 -12.86
C CYS A 247 -7.09 12.26 -13.98
N GLY A 248 -8.02 11.31 -14.10
CA GLY A 248 -7.92 10.25 -15.10
C GLY A 248 -8.97 9.17 -14.94
N LYS A 249 -8.66 8.00 -15.47
CA LYS A 249 -9.46 6.79 -15.42
C LYS A 249 -8.66 5.63 -14.85
N ASN A 250 -9.35 4.74 -14.17
CA ASN A 250 -8.84 3.42 -13.79
C ASN A 250 -9.95 2.39 -14.07
N ASP A 251 -9.63 1.30 -14.77
CA ASP A 251 -10.57 0.35 -15.35
C ASP A 251 -11.74 1.01 -16.10
N GLY A 252 -11.44 2.06 -16.86
CA GLY A 252 -12.43 2.84 -17.62
C GLY A 252 -13.32 3.78 -16.80
N ILE A 253 -13.24 3.73 -15.47
CA ILE A 253 -14.02 4.57 -14.55
C ILE A 253 -13.23 5.81 -14.19
N ASN A 254 -13.88 6.98 -14.29
CA ASN A 254 -13.29 8.26 -13.91
C ASN A 254 -12.94 8.26 -12.42
N THR A 255 -11.77 8.80 -12.08
CA THR A 255 -11.35 8.95 -10.69
C THR A 255 -10.83 10.36 -10.39
N ASN A 256 -11.00 10.74 -9.13
CA ASN A 256 -10.48 11.96 -8.53
C ASN A 256 -9.17 11.73 -7.78
N TYR A 257 -8.63 10.51 -7.82
CA TYR A 257 -7.47 10.12 -7.04
C TYR A 257 -6.41 9.45 -7.90
N PHE A 258 -5.16 9.64 -7.51
CA PHE A 258 -4.04 8.91 -8.03
C PHE A 258 -3.12 8.45 -6.89
N VAL A 259 -2.34 7.43 -7.19
CA VAL A 259 -1.38 6.83 -6.26
C VAL A 259 0.03 7.07 -6.77
N ALA A 260 0.93 7.44 -5.87
CA ALA A 260 2.37 7.44 -6.11
C ALA A 260 3.02 6.41 -5.17
N LYS A 261 3.91 5.59 -5.73
CA LYS A 261 4.75 4.67 -4.97
C LYS A 261 6.19 5.13 -5.05
N VAL A 262 6.87 5.20 -3.92
CA VAL A 262 8.29 5.56 -3.82
C VAL A 262 9.04 4.49 -3.03
N PHE A 263 10.36 4.42 -3.16
CA PHE A 263 11.14 3.58 -2.27
C PHE A 263 11.02 4.05 -0.82
N HIS A 264 11.00 3.10 0.12
CA HIS A 264 10.77 3.38 1.53
C HIS A 264 11.77 4.40 2.06
N LYS A 265 11.25 5.46 2.70
CA LYS A 265 12.01 6.60 3.23
C LYS A 265 12.91 7.29 2.20
N SER A 266 12.49 7.36 0.94
CA SER A 266 13.11 8.24 -0.05
C SER A 266 12.07 9.01 -0.84
N ASN A 267 12.55 9.94 -1.67
CA ASN A 267 11.78 10.67 -2.67
C ASN A 267 11.97 10.07 -4.08
N GLU A 268 12.45 8.83 -4.17
CA GLU A 268 12.74 8.14 -5.41
C GLU A 268 11.50 7.38 -5.87
N PHE A 269 10.84 7.90 -6.91
CA PHE A 269 9.57 7.36 -7.40
C PHE A 269 9.71 6.06 -8.17
N ILE A 270 8.90 5.08 -7.81
CA ILE A 270 8.78 3.79 -8.49
C ILE A 270 7.74 3.89 -9.61
N THR A 271 6.54 4.40 -9.30
CA THR A 271 5.44 4.49 -10.27
C THR A 271 4.39 5.49 -9.79
N MET A 272 3.56 5.96 -10.72
CA MET A 272 2.42 6.83 -10.44
C MET A 272 1.29 6.56 -11.44
N CYS A 273 0.07 6.37 -10.95
CA CYS A 273 -1.10 6.12 -11.80
C CYS A 273 -2.42 6.49 -11.12
N PRO A 274 -3.52 6.73 -11.87
CA PRO A 274 -4.85 6.91 -11.29
C PRO A 274 -5.29 5.71 -10.43
N ALA A 275 -6.03 5.99 -9.36
CA ALA A 275 -6.44 5.00 -8.37
C ALA A 275 -7.93 5.10 -8.06
N GLN A 276 -8.59 3.97 -7.80
CA GLN A 276 -9.95 3.92 -7.26
C GLN A 276 -9.93 3.60 -5.76
N GLY A 277 -11.04 3.87 -5.06
CA GLY A 277 -11.24 3.47 -3.67
C GLY A 277 -10.33 4.21 -2.67
N ALA A 278 -9.78 5.36 -3.07
CA ALA A 278 -8.87 6.15 -2.26
C ALA A 278 -9.59 7.19 -1.38
N GLU A 279 -10.91 7.37 -1.57
CA GLU A 279 -11.75 8.28 -0.79
C GLU A 279 -11.78 7.96 0.71
N THR A 280 -11.55 6.70 1.09
CA THR A 280 -11.49 6.23 2.48
C THR A 280 -10.06 6.06 3.00
N LEU A 281 -9.06 6.41 2.20
CA LEU A 281 -7.64 6.34 2.56
C LEU A 281 -7.12 7.72 2.98
N PRO A 282 -6.01 7.80 3.73
CA PRO A 282 -5.31 9.06 3.92
C PRO A 282 -4.83 9.58 2.57
N TYR A 283 -5.25 10.78 2.20
CA TYR A 283 -4.82 11.45 0.98
C TYR A 283 -4.39 12.90 1.23
N ILE A 284 -3.71 13.47 0.24
CA ILE A 284 -3.35 14.88 0.17
C ILE A 284 -4.19 15.50 -0.94
N ASP A 285 -4.97 16.53 -0.63
CA ASP A 285 -5.81 17.22 -1.61
C ASP A 285 -4.97 18.25 -2.37
N LEU A 286 -4.84 18.08 -3.68
CA LEU A 286 -4.10 18.94 -4.59
C LEU A 286 -5.03 19.82 -5.45
N ASN A 287 -6.34 19.81 -5.20
CA ASN A 287 -7.27 20.61 -6.01
C ASN A 287 -7.03 22.11 -5.90
N TYR A 288 -6.30 22.60 -4.89
CA TYR A 288 -5.87 24.00 -4.79
C TYR A 288 -4.91 24.42 -5.92
N LEU A 289 -4.29 23.46 -6.63
CA LEU A 289 -3.47 23.73 -7.81
C LEU A 289 -4.30 24.06 -9.05
N LYS A 290 -5.61 23.77 -9.04
CA LYS A 290 -6.48 24.16 -10.14
C LYS A 290 -6.65 25.67 -10.08
N GLU A 291 -6.39 26.34 -11.20
CA GLU A 291 -6.72 27.75 -11.32
C GLU A 291 -8.17 27.94 -10.89
N GLU A 292 -8.41 28.86 -9.95
CA GLU A 292 -9.77 29.31 -9.67
C GLU A 292 -10.39 29.70 -11.00
N GLU A 293 -11.56 29.14 -11.35
CA GLU A 293 -12.38 29.73 -12.40
C GLU A 293 -12.56 31.19 -12.00
N LYS A 294 -11.83 32.11 -12.65
CA LYS A 294 -12.08 33.54 -12.50
C LYS A 294 -13.59 33.69 -12.63
N PRO A 295 -14.29 34.23 -11.63
CA PRO A 295 -15.75 34.28 -11.66
C PRO A 295 -16.11 34.84 -13.02
N ARG A 296 -16.83 34.04 -13.84
CA ARG A 296 -17.17 34.43 -15.22
C ARG A 296 -17.67 35.86 -15.12
N VAL A 297 -16.89 36.81 -15.64
CA VAL A 297 -17.27 38.22 -15.62
C VAL A 297 -18.63 38.24 -16.28
N ARG A 298 -19.68 38.46 -15.49
CA ARG A 298 -21.06 38.35 -15.97
C ARG A 298 -21.16 39.42 -17.04
N ARG A 299 -21.10 39.02 -18.32
CA ARG A 299 -21.31 39.93 -19.43
C ARG A 299 -22.73 40.43 -19.26
N LEU A 300 -22.87 41.66 -18.76
CA LEU A 300 -24.15 42.33 -18.63
C LEU A 300 -24.85 42.23 -19.98
N SER A 301 -26.10 41.79 -19.98
CA SER A 301 -26.92 41.80 -21.19
C SER A 301 -27.03 43.24 -21.69
N GLN A 302 -27.39 43.44 -22.96
CA GLN A 302 -27.61 44.82 -23.47
C GLN A 302 -28.66 45.56 -22.63
N ILE A 303 -29.66 44.84 -22.11
CA ILE A 303 -30.71 45.37 -21.24
C ILE A 303 -30.11 45.78 -19.88
N ASP A 304 -29.26 44.95 -19.28
CA ASP A 304 -28.62 45.29 -18.01
C ASP A 304 -27.68 46.50 -18.14
N LYS A 305 -26.93 46.59 -19.25
CA LYS A 305 -26.11 47.77 -19.57
C LYS A 305 -26.96 49.03 -19.77
N PHE A 306 -28.11 48.89 -20.42
CA PHE A 306 -29.06 49.98 -20.63
C PHE A 306 -29.66 50.46 -19.30
N ASN A 307 -30.16 49.55 -18.46
CA ASN A 307 -30.76 49.88 -17.16
C ASN A 307 -29.74 50.52 -16.21
N GLN A 308 -28.49 50.04 -16.22
CA GLN A 308 -27.41 50.62 -15.43
C GLN A 308 -27.03 52.03 -15.93
N LYS A 309 -27.05 52.27 -17.24
CA LYS A 309 -26.75 53.58 -17.84
C LYS A 309 -27.84 54.62 -17.61
N TYR A 310 -29.11 54.20 -17.60
CA TYR A 310 -30.27 55.11 -17.53
C TYR A 310 -31.01 55.07 -16.19
N GLY A 311 -30.42 54.46 -15.15
CA GLY A 311 -30.90 54.56 -13.76
C GLY A 311 -32.31 54.03 -13.52
N LYS A 312 -32.83 53.16 -14.40
CA LYS A 312 -34.13 52.52 -14.17
C LYS A 312 -33.92 51.34 -13.24
N LYS A 313 -34.13 51.57 -11.94
CA LYS A 313 -34.39 50.51 -10.97
C LYS A 313 -35.78 49.95 -11.19
#